data_AF-A0A0F8SL46-F1
#
_entry.id   AF-A0A0F8SL46-F1
#
_cell.length_a   1.000
_cell.length_b   1.000
_cell.length_c   1.000
_cell.angle_alpha   90.00
_cell.angle_beta   90.00
_cell.angle_gamma   90.00
#
_symmetry.space_group_name_H-M   'P 1'
#
loop_
_entity.id
_entity.type
_entity.pdbx_description
1 polymer ?
#
loop_
_entity_poly.entity_id
_entity_poly.type
_entity_poly.pdbx_seq_one_letter_code
_entity_poly.pdbx_strand_id
1 'polypeptide(L)'
;MPKVARKKQKNLILNIAVQRMWRLFELAKAEFPENPERSRRYVQLIRNISMRNRISIPGEIKSRICKHCYAFLMPGHNARYRLKGGFIVVSCEHCGKEMRHPYKRLK
;
A
#
# COMPACT_ATOMS: atom_id res chain seq x y z
N MET A 1 2.33 -23.68 -26.34
CA MET A 1 1.16 -23.26 -25.53
C MET A 1 0.31 -22.26 -26.31
N PRO A 2 -1.01 -22.46 -26.40
CA PRO A 2 -1.92 -21.52 -27.05
C PRO A 2 -1.95 -20.17 -26.32
N LYS A 3 -2.18 -19.07 -27.07
CA LYS A 3 -2.21 -17.68 -26.54
C LYS A 3 -3.18 -17.52 -25.36
N VAL A 4 -4.31 -18.22 -25.40
CA VAL A 4 -5.36 -18.20 -24.36
C VAL A 4 -4.86 -18.78 -23.03
N ALA A 5 -4.16 -19.91 -23.05
CA ALA A 5 -3.63 -20.54 -21.83
C ALA A 5 -2.57 -19.65 -21.14
N ARG A 6 -1.69 -19.00 -21.92
CA ARG A 6 -0.69 -18.05 -21.40
C ARG A 6 -1.34 -16.84 -20.72
N LYS A 7 -2.42 -16.30 -21.30
CA LYS A 7 -3.19 -15.18 -20.71
C LYS A 7 -3.85 -15.59 -19.38
N LYS A 8 -4.46 -16.78 -19.32
CA LYS A 8 -5.08 -17.30 -18.10
C LYS A 8 -4.06 -17.49 -16.97
N GLN A 9 -2.89 -18.06 -17.28
CA GLN A 9 -1.81 -18.24 -16.32
C GLN A 9 -1.29 -16.90 -15.80
N LYS A 10 -1.09 -15.92 -16.68
CA LYS A 10 -0.70 -14.56 -16.28
C LYS A 10 -1.72 -13.95 -15.31
N ASN A 11 -3.01 -14.02 -15.62
CA ASN A 11 -4.05 -13.47 -14.75
C ASN A 11 -4.08 -14.15 -13.37
N LEU A 12 -3.86 -15.46 -13.32
CA LEU A 12 -3.75 -16.19 -12.04
C LEU A 12 -2.58 -15.67 -11.20
N ILE A 13 -1.40 -15.46 -11.81
CA ILE A 13 -0.23 -14.91 -11.12
C ILE A 13 -0.53 -13.51 -10.56
N LEU A 14 -1.21 -12.65 -11.32
CA LEU A 14 -1.58 -11.31 -10.88
C LEU A 14 -2.58 -11.36 -9.70
N ASN A 15 -3.56 -12.26 -9.75
CA ASN A 15 -4.53 -12.45 -8.66
C ASN A 15 -3.84 -12.91 -7.37
N ILE A 16 -2.93 -13.89 -7.46
CA ILE A 16 -2.15 -14.37 -6.31
C ILE A 16 -1.25 -13.25 -5.77
N ALA A 17 -0.66 -12.43 -6.65
CA ALA A 17 0.17 -11.30 -6.24
C ALA A 17 -0.65 -10.28 -5.42
N VAL A 18 -1.88 -9.96 -5.86
CA VAL A 18 -2.79 -9.07 -5.11
C VAL A 18 -3.17 -9.67 -3.76
N GLN A 19 -3.54 -10.95 -3.71
CA GLN A 19 -3.86 -11.64 -2.46
C GLN A 19 -2.69 -11.62 -1.47
N ARG A 20 -1.46 -11.84 -1.97
CA ARG A 20 -0.24 -11.74 -1.15
C ARG A 20 -0.02 -10.34 -0.60
N MET A 21 -0.27 -9.29 -1.39
CA MET A 21 -0.18 -7.92 -0.89
C MET A 21 -1.15 -7.66 0.27
N TRP A 22 -2.40 -8.12 0.15
CA TRP A 22 -3.39 -8.02 1.21
C TRP A 22 -2.97 -8.77 2.47
N ARG A 23 -2.47 -9.99 2.33
CA ARG A 23 -1.99 -10.75 3.49
C ARG A 23 -0.84 -10.06 4.20
N LEU A 24 0.13 -9.54 3.44
CA LEU A 24 1.26 -8.76 4.00
C LEU A 24 0.79 -7.47 4.67
N PHE A 25 -0.25 -6.83 4.12
CA PHE A 25 -0.81 -5.61 4.68
C PHE A 25 -1.47 -5.86 6.04
N GLU A 26 -2.24 -6.93 6.19
CA GLU A 26 -2.84 -7.29 7.48
C GLU A 26 -1.77 -7.67 8.52
N LEU A 27 -0.72 -8.38 8.11
CA LEU A 27 0.42 -8.67 8.99
C LEU A 27 1.14 -7.38 9.40
N ALA A 28 1.34 -6.43 8.48
CA ALA A 28 1.94 -5.14 8.78
C ALA A 28 1.11 -4.34 9.79
N LYS A 29 -0.22 -4.39 9.69
CA LYS A 29 -1.15 -3.74 10.62
C LYS A 29 -1.07 -4.37 12.01
N ALA A 30 -1.08 -5.70 12.08
CA ALA A 30 -1.04 -6.44 13.34
C ALA A 30 0.28 -6.24 14.10
N GLU A 31 1.40 -6.18 13.38
CA GLU A 31 2.74 -6.09 13.96
C GLU A 31 3.18 -4.65 14.23
N PHE A 32 2.47 -3.65 13.71
CA PHE A 32 2.85 -2.25 13.91
C PHE A 32 2.98 -1.82 15.39
N PRO A 33 2.07 -2.20 16.32
CA PRO A 33 2.17 -1.82 17.73
C PRO A 33 3.37 -2.43 18.46
N GLU A 34 3.72 -3.68 18.14
CA GLU A 34 4.77 -4.42 18.83
C GLU A 34 6.14 -4.25 18.16
N ASN A 35 6.18 -4.26 16.82
CA ASN A 35 7.40 -4.21 16.03
C ASN A 35 7.23 -3.37 14.75
N PRO A 36 7.40 -2.04 14.85
CA PRO A 36 7.30 -1.12 13.72
C PRO A 36 8.26 -1.45 12.56
N GLU A 37 9.45 -1.98 12.84
CA GLU A 37 10.43 -2.35 11.82
C GLU A 37 9.99 -3.58 11.03
N ARG A 38 9.39 -4.58 11.69
CA ARG A 38 8.80 -5.73 11.00
C ARG A 38 7.62 -5.30 10.13
N SER A 39 6.78 -4.40 10.62
CA SER A 39 5.69 -3.80 9.83
C SER A 39 6.23 -3.10 8.57
N ARG A 40 7.29 -2.30 8.72
CA ARG A 40 7.99 -1.65 7.61
C ARG A 40 8.53 -2.66 6.59
N ARG A 41 9.08 -3.78 7.05
CA ARG A 41 9.55 -4.86 6.18
C ARG A 41 8.42 -5.46 5.34
N TYR A 42 7.24 -5.68 5.92
CA TYR A 42 6.08 -6.16 5.16
C TYR A 42 5.63 -5.17 4.09
N VAL A 43 5.62 -3.87 4.39
CA VAL A 43 5.30 -2.82 3.39
C VAL A 43 6.31 -2.82 2.24
N GLN A 44 7.61 -2.99 2.52
CA GLN A 44 8.63 -3.14 1.48
C GLN A 44 8.37 -4.37 0.59
N LEU A 45 7.96 -5.50 1.18
CA LEU A 45 7.60 -6.70 0.42
C LEU A 45 6.40 -6.46 -0.51
N ILE A 46 5.37 -5.75 -0.04
CA ILE A 46 4.22 -5.35 -0.88
C ILE A 46 4.70 -4.57 -2.11
N ARG A 47 5.57 -3.57 -1.90
CA ARG A 47 6.15 -2.77 -2.99
C ARG A 47 6.94 -3.64 -3.97
N ASN A 48 7.76 -4.56 -3.47
CA ASN A 48 8.57 -5.45 -4.30
C ASN A 48 7.70 -6.37 -5.16
N ILE A 49 6.61 -6.92 -4.62
CA ILE A 49 5.65 -7.73 -5.37
C ILE A 49 4.99 -6.88 -6.46
N SER A 50 4.62 -5.63 -6.14
CA SER A 50 4.00 -4.69 -7.08
C SER A 50 4.93 -4.37 -8.25
N MET A 51 6.17 -4.00 -7.97
CA MET A 51 7.17 -3.68 -8.99
C MET A 51 7.51 -4.89 -9.86
N ARG A 52 7.72 -6.07 -9.24
CA ARG A 52 8.05 -7.31 -9.97
C ARG A 52 6.95 -7.73 -10.94
N ASN A 53 5.68 -7.62 -10.54
CA ASN A 53 4.53 -8.01 -11.36
C ASN A 53 3.99 -6.87 -12.24
N ARG A 54 4.57 -5.66 -12.14
CA ARG A 54 4.11 -4.44 -12.82
C ARG A 54 2.62 -4.15 -12.58
N ILE A 55 2.15 -4.33 -11.34
CA ILE A 55 0.78 -4.04 -10.93
C ILE A 55 0.73 -2.89 -9.95
N SER A 56 -0.33 -2.08 -9.99
CA SER A 56 -0.56 -1.08 -8.97
C SER A 56 -0.89 -1.76 -7.64
N ILE A 57 -0.31 -1.23 -6.55
CA ILE A 57 -0.76 -1.55 -5.20
C ILE A 57 -2.25 -1.16 -5.09
N PRO A 58 -3.11 -2.01 -4.49
CA PRO A 58 -4.50 -1.66 -4.18
C PRO A 58 -4.62 -0.31 -3.48
N GLY A 59 -5.63 0.49 -3.85
CA GLY A 59 -5.77 1.87 -3.37
C GLY A 59 -5.84 2.01 -1.85
N GLU A 60 -6.52 1.06 -1.20
CA GLU A 60 -6.67 0.97 0.26
C GLU A 60 -5.35 0.72 0.99
N ILE A 61 -4.49 -0.15 0.43
CA ILE A 61 -3.14 -0.36 0.96
C ILE A 61 -2.30 0.90 0.73
N LYS A 62 -2.37 1.47 -0.48
CA LYS A 62 -1.56 2.61 -0.90
C LYS A 62 -1.81 3.89 -0.08
N SER A 63 -3.01 4.07 0.48
CA SER A 63 -3.36 5.22 1.34
C SER A 63 -2.93 5.04 2.81
N ARG A 64 -2.56 3.83 3.21
CA ARG A 64 -2.15 3.47 4.58
C ARG A 64 -0.66 3.15 4.71
N ILE A 65 0.12 3.44 3.67
CA ILE A 65 1.58 3.26 3.69
C ILE A 65 2.28 4.55 3.28
N CYS A 66 3.41 4.85 3.91
CA CYS A 66 4.24 5.96 3.48
C CYS A 66 5.02 5.57 2.21
N LYS A 67 4.90 6.38 1.15
CA LYS A 67 5.63 6.15 -0.11
C LYS A 67 7.13 6.43 -0.02
N HIS A 68 7.57 7.11 1.05
CA HIS A 68 8.95 7.55 1.22
C HIS A 68 9.73 6.63 2.15
N CYS A 69 9.27 6.48 3.41
CA CYS A 69 9.94 5.65 4.39
C CYS A 69 9.43 4.20 4.44
N TYR A 70 8.32 3.88 3.77
CA TYR A 70 7.65 2.57 3.82
C TYR A 70 7.11 2.18 5.19
N ALA A 71 6.94 3.14 6.11
CA ALA A 71 6.24 2.91 7.36
C ALA A 71 4.75 2.66 7.09
N PHE A 72 4.15 1.76 7.88
CA PHE A 72 2.70 1.63 7.97
C PHE A 72 2.13 2.88 8.66
N LEU A 73 1.07 3.45 8.11
CA LEU A 73 0.43 4.66 8.63
C LEU A 73 -0.81 4.28 9.40
N MET A 74 -0.73 4.43 10.72
CA MET A 74 -1.84 4.23 11.63
C MET A 74 -2.43 5.60 12.01
N PRO A 75 -3.70 5.88 11.62
CA PRO A 75 -4.36 7.13 11.96
C PRO A 75 -4.34 7.36 13.48
N GLY A 76 -3.92 8.56 13.91
CA GLY A 76 -3.88 8.94 15.33
C GLY A 76 -2.64 8.51 16.09
N HIS A 77 -1.75 7.70 15.50
CA HIS A 77 -0.50 7.26 16.13
C HIS A 77 0.75 7.86 15.48
N ASN A 78 0.94 7.63 14.18
CA ASN A 78 2.13 8.08 13.45
C ASN A 78 1.81 8.78 12.12
N ALA A 79 0.53 9.07 11.91
CA ALA A 79 0.01 9.63 10.68
C ALA A 79 -1.11 10.62 11.00
N ARG A 80 -0.98 11.82 10.43
CA ARG A 80 -1.98 12.88 10.54
C ARG A 80 -2.79 12.97 9.26
N TYR A 81 -4.10 12.79 9.39
CA TYR A 81 -5.04 12.89 8.28
C TYR A 81 -5.75 14.25 8.34
N ARG A 82 -5.69 15.02 7.25
CA ARG A 82 -6.39 16.30 7.10
C ARG A 82 -7.16 16.34 5.79
N LEU A 83 -8.30 17.00 5.79
CA LEU A 83 -9.06 17.29 4.57
C LEU A 83 -8.74 18.71 4.11
N LYS A 84 -8.23 18.87 2.89
CA LYS A 84 -7.92 20.18 2.30
C LYS A 84 -8.27 20.20 0.81
N GLY A 85 -9.15 21.12 0.42
CA GLY A 85 -9.42 21.44 -0.99
C GLY A 85 -9.77 20.24 -1.89
N GLY A 86 -10.55 19.27 -1.39
CA GLY A 86 -10.91 18.06 -2.15
C GLY A 86 -9.91 16.90 -2.06
N PHE A 87 -8.84 17.04 -1.26
CA PHE A 87 -7.84 16.01 -1.00
C PHE A 87 -7.80 15.60 0.48
N ILE A 88 -7.53 14.32 0.70
CA ILE A 88 -7.04 13.77 1.96
C ILE A 88 -5.53 13.93 1.94
N VAL A 89 -5.02 14.81 2.80
CA VAL A 89 -3.60 15.00 3.03
C VAL A 89 -3.20 14.12 4.21
N VAL A 90 -2.29 13.18 3.96
CA VAL A 90 -1.75 12.26 4.95
C VAL A 90 -0.30 12.65 5.21
N SER A 91 -0.01 13.19 6.38
CA SER A 91 1.34 13.53 6.81
C SER A 91 1.92 12.39 7.63
N CYS A 92 3.07 11.86 7.22
CA CYS A 92 3.79 10.83 7.96
C CYS A 92 4.64 11.47 9.05
N GLU A 93 4.37 11.15 10.31
CA GLU A 93 5.10 11.75 11.45
C GLU A 93 6.49 11.16 11.63
N HIS A 94 6.76 9.98 11.05
CA HIS A 94 8.09 9.37 11.06
C HIS A 94 9.09 10.07 10.10
N CYS A 95 8.67 10.54 8.93
CA CYS A 95 9.58 11.13 7.93
C CYS A 95 9.22 12.56 7.50
N GLY A 96 8.13 13.11 8.03
CA GLY A 96 7.63 14.45 7.72
C GLY A 96 7.04 14.63 6.32
N LYS A 97 7.02 13.59 5.47
CA LYS A 97 6.50 13.69 4.10
C LYS A 97 4.98 13.64 4.07
N GLU A 98 4.40 14.45 3.19
CA GLU A 98 2.95 14.53 2.95
C GLU A 98 2.56 13.78 1.68
N MET A 99 1.43 13.07 1.75
CA MET A 99 0.83 12.37 0.61
C MET A 99 -0.59 12.91 0.41
N ARG A 100 -0.98 13.10 -0.84
CA ARG A 100 -2.31 13.65 -1.19
C ARG A 100 -3.10 12.61 -1.97
N HIS A 101 -4.33 12.38 -1.53
CA HIS A 101 -5.27 11.46 -2.14
C HIS A 101 -6.59 12.20 -2.42
N PRO A 102 -7.03 12.33 -3.69
CA PRO A 102 -8.31 12.97 -3.97
C PRO A 102 -9.46 12.13 -3.39
N TYR A 103 -10.41 12.76 -2.70
CA TYR A 103 -11.63 12.08 -2.20
C TYR A 103 -12.90 12.48 -2.93
N LYS A 104 -12.84 13.52 -3.77
CA LYS A 104 -13.85 13.84 -4.78
C LYS A 104 -13.27 13.52 -6.15
N ARG A 105 -14.11 13.10 -7.10
CA ARG A 105 -13.74 13.20 -8.52
C ARG A 105 -13.44 14.68 -8.77
N LEU A 106 -12.21 14.99 -9.15
CA LEU A 106 -11.88 16.29 -9.72
C LEU A 106 -12.77 16.38 -10.98
N LYS A 107 -13.78 17.26 -10.91
CA LYS A 107 -14.64 17.58 -12.03
C LYS A 107 -13.85 18.41 -13.02
#